data_AF-A0A9P8AKA2-F1
#
_entry.id   AF-A0A9P8AKA2-F1
#
_cell.length_a   1.000
_cell.length_b   1.000
_cell.length_c   1.000
_cell.angle_alpha   90.00
_cell.angle_beta   90.00
_cell.angle_gamma   90.00
#
_symmetry.space_group_name_H-M   'P 1'
#
loop_
_entity.id
_entity.type
_entity.pdbx_description
1 polymer ?
#
loop_
_entity_poly.entity_id
_entity_poly.type
_entity_poly.pdbx_seq_one_letter_code
_entity_poly.pdbx_strand_id
1 'polypeptide(L)'
;MSNRSSSYRYVQLFVEKQIKHLKEDVVSLEQLQALVNEGVITEKVAIKIQRKLNEYIRREVTARYRAQEKHLVVEQVCKLEHEHALLASTQLAEAENALGPLSLPDFDRVAVDADIIQEFANIVDELPKREYLQTASTIEYTDVLNRYEQLRDDLVALRDLWLYKTEKLEYLRNLRRAIRASLDYGDDLGGSEGASNYLYDSNEDMSDNEPAEVRTREEIQSEIHQFESLIQSKIYQRK
;
A
#
# COMPACT_ATOMS: atom_id res chain seq x y z
N MET A 1 -9.16 11.96 -1.27
CA MET A 1 -10.26 11.00 -0.95
C MET A 1 -10.96 10.44 -2.21
N SER A 2 -10.22 10.07 -3.27
CA SER A 2 -10.82 9.72 -4.59
C SER A 2 -11.02 8.21 -4.87
N ASN A 3 -10.45 7.31 -4.04
CA ASN A 3 -10.44 5.87 -4.35
C ASN A 3 -11.72 5.10 -3.99
N ARG A 4 -12.62 5.64 -3.15
CA ARG A 4 -13.86 4.95 -2.76
C ARG A 4 -14.81 4.79 -3.94
N SER A 5 -14.91 5.80 -4.81
CA SER A 5 -15.82 5.78 -5.96
C SER A 5 -15.35 4.82 -7.08
N SER A 6 -14.03 4.63 -7.23
CA SER A 6 -13.48 3.70 -8.23
C SER A 6 -13.67 2.24 -7.80
N SER A 7 -13.36 1.92 -6.54
CA SER A 7 -13.53 0.56 -6.00
C SER A 7 -14.99 0.13 -5.96
N TYR A 8 -15.89 1.01 -5.50
CA TYR A 8 -17.33 0.75 -5.50
C TYR A 8 -17.87 0.47 -6.92
N ARG A 9 -17.46 1.29 -7.89
CA ARG A 9 -17.87 1.11 -9.29
C ARG A 9 -17.32 -0.19 -9.89
N TYR A 10 -16.09 -0.57 -9.55
CA TYR A 10 -15.52 -1.85 -9.97
C TYR A 10 -16.32 -3.03 -9.41
N VAL A 11 -16.59 -3.03 -8.11
CA VAL A 11 -17.39 -4.09 -7.44
C VAL A 11 -18.80 -4.15 -8.01
N GLN A 12 -19.42 -3.00 -8.28
CA GLN A 12 -20.73 -2.93 -8.91
C GLN A 12 -20.72 -3.59 -10.31
N LEU A 13 -19.78 -3.21 -11.17
CA LEU A 13 -19.65 -3.78 -12.51
C LEU A 13 -19.38 -5.29 -12.46
N PHE A 14 -18.59 -5.75 -11.48
CA PHE A 14 -18.32 -7.16 -11.26
C PHE A 14 -19.61 -7.92 -10.87
N VAL A 15 -20.35 -7.42 -9.88
CA VAL A 15 -21.60 -8.04 -9.42
C VAL A 15 -22.63 -8.06 -10.55
N GLU A 16 -22.74 -6.99 -11.33
CA GLU A 16 -23.62 -6.92 -12.50
C GLU A 16 -23.23 -7.95 -13.58
N LYS A 17 -21.94 -8.14 -13.83
CA LYS A 17 -21.42 -9.16 -14.75
C LYS A 17 -21.74 -10.58 -14.28
N GLN A 18 -21.54 -10.87 -12.99
CA GLN A 18 -21.86 -12.20 -12.44
C GLN A 18 -23.37 -12.48 -12.50
N ILE A 19 -24.21 -11.50 -12.19
CA ILE A 19 -25.67 -11.63 -12.30
C ILE A 19 -26.09 -11.82 -13.76
N LYS A 20 -25.38 -11.21 -14.71
CA LYS A 20 -25.60 -11.42 -16.15
C LYS A 20 -25.27 -12.87 -16.55
N HIS A 21 -24.13 -13.41 -16.10
CA HIS A 21 -23.78 -14.81 -16.33
C HIS A 21 -24.78 -15.79 -15.68
N LEU A 22 -25.30 -15.48 -14.50
CA LEU A 22 -26.36 -16.30 -13.87
C LEU A 22 -27.70 -16.27 -14.63
N LYS A 23 -27.91 -15.29 -15.52
CA LYS A 23 -29.09 -15.19 -16.39
C LYS A 23 -28.89 -15.85 -17.75
N GLU A 24 -27.67 -16.22 -18.10
CA GLU A 24 -27.39 -16.98 -19.31
C GLU A 24 -27.98 -18.40 -19.19
N ASP A 25 -28.25 -19.03 -20.33
CA ASP A 25 -28.98 -20.31 -20.36
C ASP A 25 -28.14 -21.44 -19.75
N VAL A 26 -28.55 -21.90 -18.57
CA VAL A 26 -27.81 -22.88 -17.75
C VAL A 26 -27.90 -24.29 -18.32
N VAL A 27 -28.98 -24.64 -19.01
CA VAL A 27 -29.17 -25.99 -19.54
C VAL A 27 -28.77 -26.05 -21.01
N SER A 28 -27.59 -26.62 -21.27
CA SER A 28 -27.15 -27.01 -22.60
C SER A 28 -28.05 -28.11 -23.14
N LEU A 29 -28.31 -28.07 -24.45
CA LEU A 29 -29.16 -29.04 -25.14
C LEU A 29 -28.63 -30.48 -25.00
N GLU A 30 -27.35 -30.64 -24.66
CA GLU A 30 -26.61 -31.90 -24.56
C GLU A 30 -27.15 -32.83 -23.46
N GLN A 31 -27.53 -32.30 -22.29
CA GLN A 31 -28.07 -33.11 -21.20
C GLN A 31 -29.50 -33.61 -21.50
N LEU A 32 -30.27 -32.84 -22.26
CA LEU A 32 -31.60 -33.23 -22.72
C LEU A 32 -31.54 -34.12 -23.97
N GLN A 33 -30.48 -34.00 -24.79
CA GLN A 33 -30.23 -34.87 -25.94
C GLN A 33 -30.00 -36.31 -25.53
N ALA A 34 -29.36 -36.58 -24.37
CA ALA A 34 -29.22 -37.94 -23.84
C ALA A 34 -30.60 -38.61 -23.64
N LEU A 35 -31.57 -37.89 -23.07
CA LEU A 35 -32.94 -38.38 -22.82
C LEU A 35 -33.79 -38.45 -24.11
N VAL A 36 -33.46 -37.66 -25.12
CA VAL A 36 -34.06 -37.74 -26.47
C VAL A 36 -33.51 -38.96 -27.22
N ASN A 37 -32.21 -39.24 -27.10
CA ASN A 37 -31.55 -40.40 -27.71
C ASN A 37 -32.01 -41.73 -27.09
N GLU A 38 -32.37 -41.73 -25.81
CA GLU A 38 -32.99 -42.87 -25.12
C GLU A 38 -34.48 -43.07 -25.49
N GLY A 39 -35.07 -42.18 -26.31
CA GLY A 39 -36.44 -42.31 -26.82
C GLY A 39 -37.53 -41.99 -25.79
N VAL A 40 -37.17 -41.51 -24.60
CA VAL A 40 -38.11 -41.20 -23.50
C VAL A 40 -38.91 -39.92 -23.79
N ILE A 41 -38.33 -38.99 -24.54
CA ILE A 41 -38.90 -37.66 -24.80
C ILE A 41 -38.70 -37.29 -26.27
N THR A 42 -39.74 -36.74 -26.91
CA THR A 42 -39.61 -36.16 -28.26
C THR A 42 -38.80 -34.87 -28.22
N GLU A 43 -38.00 -34.61 -29.25
CA GLU A 43 -37.15 -33.40 -29.36
C GLU A 43 -37.92 -32.08 -29.14
N LYS A 44 -39.17 -32.02 -29.63
CA LYS A 44 -40.07 -30.87 -29.40
C LYS A 44 -40.43 -30.65 -27.93
N VAL A 45 -40.53 -31.73 -27.14
CA VAL A 45 -40.82 -31.68 -25.71
C VAL A 45 -39.57 -31.31 -24.92
N ALA A 46 -38.39 -31.80 -25.32
CA ALA A 46 -37.11 -31.40 -24.74
C ALA A 46 -36.86 -29.89 -24.86
N ILE A 47 -37.08 -29.30 -26.04
CA ILE A 47 -36.98 -27.84 -26.27
C ILE A 47 -37.98 -27.07 -25.39
N LYS A 48 -39.20 -27.61 -25.19
CA LYS A 48 -40.23 -26.96 -24.35
C LYS A 48 -39.87 -27.02 -22.86
N ILE A 49 -39.30 -28.13 -22.40
CA ILE A 49 -38.80 -28.29 -21.03
C ILE A 49 -37.64 -27.32 -20.78
N GLN A 50 -36.68 -27.25 -21.71
CA GLN A 50 -35.55 -26.33 -21.64
C GLN A 50 -36.00 -24.87 -21.50
N ARG A 51 -36.94 -24.43 -22.36
CA ARG A 51 -37.48 -23.06 -22.27
C ARG A 51 -38.13 -22.78 -20.93
N LYS A 52 -38.98 -23.68 -20.42
CA LYS A 52 -39.64 -23.51 -19.12
C LYS A 52 -38.65 -23.47 -17.97
N LEU A 53 -37.60 -24.31 -18.02
CA LEU A 53 -36.58 -24.37 -16.98
C LEU A 53 -35.72 -23.11 -16.97
N ASN A 54 -35.27 -22.65 -18.15
CA ASN A 54 -34.52 -21.40 -18.28
C ASN A 54 -35.38 -20.18 -17.88
N GLU A 55 -36.67 -20.16 -18.23
CA GLU A 55 -37.60 -19.13 -17.74
C GLU A 55 -37.75 -19.15 -16.22
N TYR A 56 -37.85 -20.32 -15.61
CA TYR A 56 -37.93 -20.46 -14.15
C TYR A 56 -36.66 -19.95 -13.47
N ILE A 57 -35.49 -20.34 -13.97
CA ILE A 57 -34.19 -19.88 -13.47
C ILE A 57 -34.08 -18.35 -13.60
N ARG A 58 -34.42 -17.77 -14.77
CA ARG A 58 -34.39 -16.32 -14.97
C ARG A 58 -35.34 -15.58 -14.02
N ARG A 59 -36.52 -16.14 -13.73
CA ARG A 59 -37.47 -15.57 -12.76
C ARG A 59 -36.91 -15.60 -11.33
N GLU A 60 -36.35 -16.72 -10.89
CA GLU A 60 -35.71 -16.86 -9.58
C GLU A 60 -34.52 -15.90 -9.43
N VAL A 61 -33.62 -15.84 -10.42
CA VAL A 61 -32.46 -14.94 -10.41
C VAL A 61 -32.91 -13.47 -10.39
N THR A 62 -33.98 -13.12 -11.10
CA THR A 62 -34.51 -11.75 -11.06
C THR A 62 -35.22 -11.43 -9.74
N ALA A 63 -35.84 -12.43 -9.11
CA ALA A 63 -36.50 -12.29 -7.82
C ALA A 63 -35.51 -12.11 -6.66
N ARG A 64 -34.37 -12.83 -6.69
CA ARG A 64 -33.30 -12.82 -5.67
C ARG A 64 -32.22 -11.74 -5.84
N TYR A 65 -32.15 -11.13 -7.02
CA TYR A 65 -31.19 -10.06 -7.31
C TYR A 65 -31.90 -8.82 -7.84
N ARG A 66 -32.80 -8.29 -7.01
CA ARG A 66 -33.42 -6.97 -7.25
C ARG A 66 -32.38 -5.87 -7.06
N ALA A 67 -32.62 -4.69 -7.63
CA ALA A 67 -31.67 -3.57 -7.60
C ALA A 67 -31.20 -3.23 -6.17
N GLN A 68 -32.09 -3.33 -5.19
CA GLN A 68 -31.79 -3.11 -3.76
C GLN A 68 -30.84 -4.17 -3.19
N GLU A 69 -31.06 -5.45 -3.48
CA GLU A 69 -30.19 -6.53 -3.00
C GLU A 69 -28.80 -6.45 -3.62
N LYS A 70 -28.70 -6.04 -4.89
CA LYS A 70 -27.40 -5.79 -5.55
C LYS A 70 -26.63 -4.69 -4.84
N HIS A 71 -27.29 -3.58 -4.52
CA HIS A 71 -26.65 -2.48 -3.81
C HIS A 71 -26.14 -2.93 -2.43
N LEU A 72 -26.95 -3.68 -1.67
CA LEU A 72 -26.56 -4.20 -0.37
C LEU A 72 -25.34 -5.13 -0.45
N VAL A 73 -25.27 -5.99 -1.47
CA VAL A 73 -24.11 -6.86 -1.70
C VAL A 73 -22.87 -6.03 -2.02
N VAL A 74 -22.97 -5.03 -2.91
CA VAL A 74 -21.84 -4.16 -3.28
C VAL A 74 -21.36 -3.38 -2.05
N GLU A 75 -22.27 -2.84 -1.27
CA GLU A 75 -21.95 -2.09 -0.05
C GLU A 75 -21.26 -2.97 0.99
N GLN A 76 -21.74 -4.20 1.20
CA GLN A 76 -21.13 -5.13 2.14
C GLN A 76 -19.73 -5.57 1.69
N VAL A 77 -19.53 -5.81 0.40
CA VAL A 77 -18.21 -6.12 -0.15
C VAL A 77 -17.26 -4.93 0.05
N CYS A 78 -17.72 -3.71 -0.20
CA CYS A 78 -16.89 -2.52 0.03
C CYS A 78 -16.50 -2.34 1.50
N LYS A 79 -17.39 -2.68 2.45
CA LYS A 79 -17.08 -2.66 3.88
C LYS A 79 -15.99 -3.67 4.22
N LEU A 80 -16.12 -4.92 3.75
CA LEU A 80 -15.11 -5.96 3.97
C LEU A 80 -13.76 -5.59 3.35
N GLU A 81 -13.74 -5.11 2.11
CA GLU A 81 -12.51 -4.64 1.45
C GLU A 81 -11.84 -3.52 2.25
N HIS A 82 -12.62 -2.62 2.83
CA HIS A 82 -12.08 -1.56 3.68
C HIS A 82 -11.46 -2.10 4.97
N GLU A 83 -12.13 -3.06 5.63
CA GLU A 83 -11.60 -3.73 6.81
C GLU A 83 -10.31 -4.50 6.51
N HIS A 84 -10.27 -5.23 5.39
CA HIS A 84 -9.08 -5.94 4.93
C HIS A 84 -7.93 -4.98 4.61
N ALA A 85 -8.21 -3.85 3.96
CA ALA A 85 -7.20 -2.82 3.69
C ALA A 85 -6.63 -2.22 4.98
N LEU A 86 -7.46 -2.04 6.01
CA LEU A 86 -7.03 -1.54 7.31
C LEU A 86 -6.12 -2.56 8.01
N LEU A 87 -6.50 -3.84 8.00
CA LEU A 87 -5.66 -4.93 8.53
C LEU A 87 -4.31 -5.04 7.80
N ALA A 88 -4.32 -4.94 6.47
CA ALA A 88 -3.10 -4.92 5.68
C ALA A 88 -2.22 -3.72 6.03
N SER A 89 -2.81 -2.53 6.22
CA SER A 89 -2.04 -1.35 6.64
C SER A 89 -1.43 -1.50 8.03
N THR A 90 -2.14 -2.12 8.97
CA THR A 90 -1.60 -2.37 10.32
C THR A 90 -0.47 -3.38 10.27
N GLN A 91 -0.60 -4.44 9.46
CA GLN A 91 0.46 -5.43 9.26
C GLN A 91 1.68 -4.83 8.55
N LEU A 92 1.47 -3.93 7.58
CA LEU A 92 2.57 -3.21 6.93
C LEU A 92 3.27 -2.27 7.91
N ALA A 93 2.53 -1.56 8.77
CA ALA A 93 3.11 -0.71 9.80
C ALA A 93 3.88 -1.54 10.85
N GLU A 94 3.38 -2.72 11.23
CA GLU A 94 4.10 -3.67 12.09
C GLU A 94 5.39 -4.17 11.43
N ALA A 95 5.33 -4.52 10.14
CA ALA A 95 6.50 -4.93 9.36
C ALA A 95 7.52 -3.78 9.22
N GLU A 96 7.07 -2.55 8.97
CA GLU A 96 7.91 -1.36 8.91
C GLU A 96 8.57 -1.08 10.26
N ASN A 97 7.86 -1.21 11.37
CA ASN A 97 8.43 -1.07 12.71
C ASN A 97 9.44 -2.18 13.04
N ALA A 98 9.20 -3.41 12.60
CA ALA A 98 10.13 -4.53 12.76
C ALA A 98 11.37 -4.39 11.88
N LEU A 99 11.22 -3.81 10.69
CA LEU A 99 12.30 -3.55 9.74
C LEU A 99 13.02 -2.22 10.01
N GLY A 100 12.42 -1.25 10.69
CA GLY A 100 13.01 0.03 11.08
C GLY A 100 14.39 -0.08 11.74
N PRO A 101 14.61 -0.99 12.72
CA PRO A 101 15.94 -1.20 13.30
C PRO A 101 16.92 -1.96 12.39
N LEU A 102 16.42 -2.67 11.36
CA LEU A 102 17.23 -3.37 10.36
C LEU A 102 17.54 -2.50 9.13
N SER A 103 16.68 -1.50 8.86
CA SER A 103 16.92 -0.50 7.84
C SER A 103 18.07 0.38 8.30
N LEU A 104 19.16 0.34 7.54
CA LEU A 104 20.26 1.28 7.73
C LEU A 104 19.69 2.70 7.70
N PRO A 105 20.20 3.64 8.53
CA PRO A 105 19.76 5.03 8.51
C PRO A 105 19.81 5.55 7.07
N ASP A 106 18.82 6.39 6.69
CA ASP A 106 18.76 7.02 5.38
C ASP A 106 20.09 7.73 5.07
N PHE A 107 21.00 7.03 4.39
CA PHE A 107 22.30 7.57 3.99
C PHE A 107 22.14 8.75 3.03
N ASP A 108 20.94 8.94 2.49
CA ASP A 108 20.58 10.07 1.62
C ASP A 108 20.23 11.33 2.45
N ARG A 109 19.80 11.18 3.72
CA ARG A 109 19.53 12.29 4.63
C ARG A 109 20.77 12.78 5.39
N VAL A 110 21.81 11.94 5.49
CA VAL A 110 23.12 12.38 5.97
C VAL A 110 23.81 13.11 4.81
N ALA A 111 23.34 14.32 4.50
CA ALA A 111 24.08 15.24 3.66
C ALA A 111 25.40 15.55 4.40
N VAL A 112 26.43 14.80 4.04
CA VAL A 112 27.79 15.18 4.35
C VAL A 112 28.13 16.19 3.27
N ASP A 113 28.14 17.47 3.63
CA ASP A 113 28.59 18.53 2.73
C ASP A 113 30.08 18.28 2.47
N ALA A 114 30.37 17.58 1.37
CA ALA A 114 31.72 17.20 0.97
C ALA A 114 32.62 18.44 0.86
N ASP A 115 32.04 19.57 0.47
CA ASP A 115 32.69 20.87 0.39
C ASP A 115 33.22 21.34 1.75
N ILE A 116 32.44 21.18 2.84
CA ILE A 116 32.86 21.60 4.20
C ILE A 116 34.01 20.71 4.71
N ILE A 117 33.97 19.42 4.41
CA ILE A 117 35.03 18.48 4.81
C ILE A 117 36.30 18.71 4.00
N GLN A 118 36.17 19.05 2.72
CA GLN A 118 37.29 19.39 1.87
C GLN A 118 37.91 20.74 2.29
N GLU A 119 37.10 21.74 2.62
CA GLU A 119 37.56 23.01 3.18
C GLU A 119 38.28 22.80 4.52
N PHE A 120 37.73 21.98 5.42
CA PHE A 120 38.40 21.61 6.67
C PHE A 120 39.73 20.89 6.42
N ALA A 121 39.78 19.96 5.47
CA ALA A 121 41.00 19.25 5.11
C ALA A 121 42.07 20.22 4.57
N ASN A 122 41.70 21.13 3.67
CA ASN A 122 42.59 22.13 3.11
C ASN A 122 43.15 23.06 4.20
N ILE A 123 42.30 23.53 5.13
CA ILE A 123 42.72 24.36 6.26
C ILE A 123 43.73 23.63 7.14
N VAL A 124 43.51 22.34 7.43
CA VAL A 124 44.43 21.53 8.24
C VAL A 124 45.74 21.26 7.50
N ASP A 125 45.72 21.09 6.18
CA ASP A 125 46.92 20.92 5.35
C ASP A 125 47.76 22.20 5.23
N GLU A 126 47.11 23.37 5.25
CA GLU A 126 47.77 24.68 5.23
C GLU A 126 48.45 25.03 6.57
N LEU A 127 48.17 24.29 7.65
CA LEU A 127 48.78 24.55 8.96
C LEU A 127 50.30 24.28 8.97
N PRO A 128 51.15 25.29 9.20
CA PRO A 128 52.59 25.15 9.17
C PRO A 128 53.06 24.21 10.29
N LYS A 129 54.11 23.43 10.00
CA LYS A 129 54.80 22.67 11.05
C LYS A 129 55.50 23.63 12.01
N ARG A 130 55.63 23.21 13.26
CA ARG A 130 56.31 23.96 14.32
C ARG A 130 57.69 24.50 13.91
N GLU A 131 58.43 23.74 13.10
CA GLU A 131 59.75 24.09 12.57
C GLU A 131 59.75 25.41 11.77
N TYR A 132 58.63 25.75 11.13
CA TYR A 132 58.47 26.97 10.31
C TYR A 132 57.91 28.16 11.09
N LEU A 133 57.47 27.95 12.34
CA LEU A 133 56.95 28.99 13.23
C LEU A 133 58.02 29.60 14.13
N GLN A 134 59.27 29.16 14.00
CA GLN A 134 60.40 29.69 14.76
C GLN A 134 60.81 31.07 14.24
N THR A 135 60.04 32.10 14.58
CA THR A 135 60.56 33.47 14.57
C THR A 135 61.49 33.65 15.76
N ALA A 136 62.64 34.25 15.49
CA ALA A 136 63.72 34.45 16.43
C ALA A 136 63.25 35.14 17.72
N SER A 137 63.00 34.38 18.80
CA SER A 137 63.33 34.74 20.19
C SER A 137 62.62 33.86 21.23
N THR A 138 63.37 33.56 22.28
CA THR A 138 62.95 33.26 23.66
C THR A 138 62.34 31.89 23.98
N ILE A 139 63.01 31.23 24.92
CA ILE A 139 62.64 30.00 25.65
C ILE A 139 61.21 30.04 26.23
N GLU A 140 60.59 31.22 26.33
CA GLU A 140 59.25 31.43 26.88
C GLU A 140 58.09 30.92 26.00
N TYR A 141 58.31 30.66 24.72
CA TYR A 141 57.24 30.19 23.82
C TYR A 141 57.25 28.67 23.56
N THR A 142 58.14 27.91 24.20
CA THR A 142 58.27 26.47 23.98
C THR A 142 57.00 25.71 24.34
N ASP A 143 56.33 26.08 25.42
CA ASP A 143 55.11 25.41 25.89
C ASP A 143 53.91 25.71 25.00
N VAL A 144 53.83 26.94 24.47
CA VAL A 144 52.80 27.35 23.51
C VAL A 144 52.99 26.62 22.18
N LEU A 145 54.23 26.48 21.72
CA LEU A 145 54.57 25.73 20.50
C LEU A 145 54.32 24.23 20.65
N ASN A 146 54.62 23.64 21.81
CA ASN A 146 54.30 22.23 22.11
C ASN A 146 52.77 22.00 22.09
N ARG A 147 51.99 22.92 22.67
CA ARG A 147 50.53 22.84 22.68
C ARG A 147 49.93 23.02 21.28
N TYR A 148 50.51 23.90 20.46
CA TYR A 148 50.13 24.07 19.06
C TYR A 148 50.41 22.80 18.25
N GLU A 149 51.57 22.17 18.44
CA GLU A 149 51.95 20.93 17.76
C GLU A 149 51.01 19.77 18.12
N GLN A 150 50.67 19.61 19.40
CA GLN A 150 49.66 18.64 19.84
C GLN A 150 48.28 18.90 19.21
N LEU A 151 47.83 20.16 19.21
CA LEU A 151 46.55 20.53 18.61
C LEU A 151 46.55 20.28 17.09
N ARG A 152 47.67 20.53 16.41
CA ARG A 152 47.84 20.25 14.99
C ARG A 152 47.77 18.75 14.71
N ASP A 153 48.44 17.93 15.52
CA ASP A 153 48.41 16.47 15.36
C ASP A 153 47.00 15.90 15.62
N ASP A 154 46.29 16.42 16.63
CA ASP A 154 44.90 16.05 16.90
C ASP A 154 43.97 16.44 15.72
N LEU A 155 44.16 17.62 15.13
CA LEU A 155 43.40 18.09 13.98
C LEU A 155 43.68 17.26 12.72
N VAL A 156 44.93 16.84 12.51
CA VAL A 156 45.32 15.93 11.42
C VAL A 156 44.69 14.55 11.61
N ALA A 157 44.73 14.00 12.82
CA ALA A 157 44.11 12.72 13.13
C ALA A 157 42.58 12.76 12.96
N LEU A 158 41.94 13.87 13.34
CA LEU A 158 40.54 14.11 13.08
C LEU A 158 40.25 14.18 11.58
N ARG A 159 41.00 14.97 10.81
CA ARG A 159 40.84 15.04 9.34
C ARG A 159 40.88 13.64 8.71
N ASP A 160 41.89 12.85 9.04
CA ASP A 160 42.06 11.50 8.47
C ASP A 160 40.87 10.58 8.82
N LEU A 161 40.38 10.68 10.06
CA LEU A 161 39.20 9.95 10.50
C LEU A 161 37.93 10.39 9.76
N TRP A 162 37.76 11.69 9.51
CA TRP A 162 36.63 12.24 8.79
C TRP A 162 36.66 11.83 7.32
N LEU A 163 37.82 11.92 6.65
CA LEU A 163 38.02 11.45 5.27
C LEU A 163 37.72 9.95 5.14
N TYR A 164 38.22 9.12 6.05
CA TYR A 164 37.93 7.69 6.07
C TYR A 164 36.42 7.41 6.21
N LYS A 165 35.72 8.16 7.06
CA LYS A 165 34.26 8.00 7.25
C LYS A 165 33.48 8.44 6.01
N THR A 166 33.87 9.52 5.34
CA THR A 166 33.21 9.97 4.12
C THR A 166 33.38 8.98 2.97
N GLU A 167 34.61 8.49 2.77
CA GLU A 167 34.90 7.47 1.77
C GLU A 167 34.13 6.18 2.04
N LYS A 168 34.05 5.76 3.31
CA LYS A 168 33.27 4.59 3.71
C LYS A 168 31.77 4.79 3.47
N LEU A 169 31.23 5.99 3.73
CA LEU A 169 29.84 6.32 3.43
C LEU A 169 29.57 6.28 1.92
N GLU A 170 30.47 6.83 1.11
CA GLU A 170 30.37 6.78 -0.34
C GLU A 170 30.40 5.33 -0.86
N TYR A 171 31.31 4.51 -0.34
CA TYR A 171 31.37 3.09 -0.63
C TYR A 171 30.05 2.37 -0.31
N LEU A 172 29.48 2.62 0.87
CA LEU A 172 28.20 2.02 1.27
C LEU A 172 27.02 2.51 0.42
N ARG A 173 27.00 3.79 0.02
CA ARG A 173 26.02 4.32 -0.94
C ARG A 173 26.13 3.63 -2.29
N ASN A 174 27.34 3.44 -2.80
CA ASN A 174 27.60 2.76 -4.06
C ASN A 174 27.20 1.28 -3.99
N LEU A 175 27.51 0.60 -2.88
CA LEU A 175 27.08 -0.78 -2.63
C LEU A 175 25.55 -0.90 -2.60
N ARG A 176 24.86 0.02 -1.89
CA ARG A 176 23.39 0.09 -1.88
C ARG A 176 22.83 0.29 -3.28
N ARG A 177 23.42 1.18 -4.08
CA ARG A 177 23.02 1.42 -5.47
C ARG A 177 23.22 0.15 -6.32
N ALA A 178 24.33 -0.56 -6.12
CA ALA A 178 24.60 -1.81 -6.83
C ALA A 178 23.61 -2.92 -6.46
N ILE A 179 23.31 -3.07 -5.17
CA ILE A 179 22.31 -4.03 -4.68
C ILE A 179 20.93 -3.68 -5.23
N ARG A 180 20.54 -2.39 -5.21
CA ARG A 180 19.27 -1.94 -5.76
C ARG A 180 19.16 -2.23 -7.26
N ALA A 181 20.20 -1.91 -8.03
CA ALA A 181 20.26 -2.23 -9.46
C ALA A 181 20.21 -3.75 -9.74
N SER A 182 20.77 -4.58 -8.84
CA SER A 182 20.67 -6.04 -8.96
C SER A 182 19.28 -6.58 -8.60
N LEU A 183 18.54 -5.87 -7.73
CA LEU A 183 17.15 -6.21 -7.39
C LEU A 183 16.15 -5.68 -8.44
N ASP A 184 16.42 -4.54 -9.08
CA ASP A 184 15.54 -3.89 -10.07
C ASP A 184 15.52 -4.61 -11.43
N TYR A 185 16.35 -5.64 -11.64
CA TYR A 185 16.32 -6.46 -12.86
C TYR A 185 15.10 -7.41 -12.95
N GLY A 186 14.07 -7.20 -12.12
CA GLY A 186 12.88 -8.04 -12.01
C GLY A 186 11.54 -7.37 -12.33
N ASP A 187 11.47 -6.08 -12.69
CA ASP A 187 10.18 -5.39 -12.90
C ASP A 187 10.17 -4.47 -14.13
N ASP A 188 10.33 -5.05 -15.32
CA ASP A 188 9.96 -4.39 -16.58
C ASP A 188 8.50 -4.71 -16.93
N LEU A 189 7.56 -4.09 -16.20
CA LEU A 189 6.19 -3.88 -16.64
C LEU A 189 5.65 -2.50 -16.16
N GLY A 190 6.05 -1.46 -16.89
CA GLY A 190 5.11 -0.43 -17.36
C GLY A 190 4.72 0.69 -16.38
N GLY A 191 5.27 1.88 -16.63
CA GLY A 191 4.80 3.12 -15.99
C GLY A 191 5.34 4.39 -16.62
N SER A 192 5.27 4.54 -17.95
CA SER A 192 5.57 5.81 -18.62
C SER A 192 4.45 6.80 -18.37
N GLU A 193 4.79 7.88 -17.67
CA GLU A 193 4.07 9.13 -17.59
C GLU A 193 3.76 9.67 -19.00
N GLY A 194 2.55 10.20 -19.18
CA GLY A 194 2.09 10.74 -20.45
C GLY A 194 0.82 11.56 -20.29
N ALA A 195 0.99 12.80 -19.84
CA ALA A 195 0.17 13.99 -20.08
C ALA A 195 -1.32 13.82 -20.43
N SER A 196 -2.20 14.33 -19.56
CA SER A 196 -3.49 14.87 -20.00
C SER A 196 -3.90 16.06 -19.15
N ASN A 197 -3.59 17.24 -19.71
CA ASN A 197 -4.06 18.55 -19.29
C ASN A 197 -5.52 18.70 -19.72
N TYR A 198 -6.48 18.45 -18.83
CA TYR A 198 -7.85 18.91 -19.00
C TYR A 198 -8.29 19.74 -17.81
N LEU A 199 -8.12 21.04 -18.00
CA LEU A 199 -8.86 22.12 -17.37
C LEU A 199 -10.35 21.96 -17.75
N TYR A 200 -11.20 21.59 -16.79
CA TYR A 200 -12.63 21.88 -16.85
C TYR A 200 -13.14 22.24 -15.46
N ASP A 201 -13.66 23.46 -15.41
CA ASP A 201 -14.37 24.17 -14.36
C ASP A 201 -15.79 23.59 -14.22
N SER A 202 -16.26 23.38 -12.98
CA SER A 202 -17.70 23.42 -12.68
C SER A 202 -17.91 23.45 -11.17
N ASN A 203 -18.05 24.66 -10.65
CA ASN A 203 -18.76 24.91 -9.40
C ASN A 203 -20.21 24.43 -9.58
N GLU A 204 -20.64 23.45 -8.78
CA GLU A 204 -22.07 23.13 -8.64
C GLU A 204 -22.39 22.85 -7.17
N ASP A 205 -23.29 23.69 -6.67
CA ASP A 205 -23.92 23.84 -5.36
C ASP A 205 -23.90 22.64 -4.39
N MET A 206 -23.36 22.90 -3.20
CA MET A 206 -23.65 22.16 -1.97
C MET A 206 -25.00 22.64 -1.43
N SER A 207 -26.08 21.90 -1.70
CA SER A 207 -27.32 22.05 -0.92
C SER A 207 -27.27 21.17 0.32
N ASP A 208 -27.63 21.79 1.44
CA ASP A 208 -27.82 21.25 2.78
C ASP A 208 -28.34 19.80 2.83
N ASN A 209 -27.70 18.97 3.66
CA ASN A 209 -28.36 17.78 4.20
C ASN A 209 -27.96 17.60 5.67
N GLU A 210 -29.00 17.62 6.52
CA GLU A 210 -28.96 17.53 7.97
C GLU A 210 -28.18 16.31 8.48
N PRO A 211 -27.51 16.39 9.65
CA PRO A 211 -26.79 15.26 10.21
C PRO A 211 -27.78 14.19 10.71
N ALA A 212 -27.73 13.02 10.07
CA ALA A 212 -28.41 11.82 10.55
C ALA A 212 -27.90 11.45 11.96
N GLU A 213 -28.83 11.18 12.87
CA GLU A 213 -28.59 10.85 14.27
C GLU A 213 -27.55 9.73 14.41
N VAL A 214 -26.40 10.07 15.02
CA VAL A 214 -25.33 9.14 15.33
C VAL A 214 -25.81 8.21 16.44
N ARG A 215 -26.24 7.00 16.07
CA ARG A 215 -26.55 5.94 17.02
C ARG A 215 -25.33 5.61 17.87
N THR A 216 -25.53 5.56 19.18
CA THR A 216 -24.44 5.38 20.13
C THR A 216 -23.94 3.94 20.08
N ARG A 217 -22.64 3.74 20.37
CA ARG A 217 -21.99 2.42 20.41
C ARG A 217 -22.72 1.45 21.36
N GLU A 218 -23.38 1.97 22.38
CA GLU A 218 -24.15 1.20 23.37
C GLU A 218 -25.43 0.61 22.78
N GLU A 219 -26.11 1.32 21.88
CA GLU A 219 -27.30 0.82 21.18
C GLU A 219 -26.94 -0.37 20.27
N ILE A 220 -25.84 -0.25 19.51
CA ILE A 220 -25.33 -1.31 18.64
C ILE A 220 -24.93 -2.54 19.46
N GLN A 221 -24.28 -2.37 20.61
CA GLN A 221 -23.91 -3.48 21.49
C GLN A 221 -25.13 -4.18 22.09
N SER A 222 -26.17 -3.42 22.43
CA SER A 222 -27.42 -3.98 22.97
C SER A 222 -28.16 -4.84 21.94
N GLU A 223 -28.18 -4.43 20.67
CA GLU A 223 -28.79 -5.20 19.58
C GLU A 223 -27.99 -6.47 19.25
N ILE A 224 -26.65 -6.41 19.30
CA ILE A 224 -25.78 -7.58 19.10
C ILE A 224 -26.07 -8.65 20.18
N HIS A 225 -26.16 -8.26 21.44
CA HIS A 225 -26.49 -9.19 22.52
C HIS A 225 -27.91 -9.77 22.40
N GLN A 226 -28.89 -8.98 21.97
CA GLN A 226 -30.23 -9.50 21.68
C GLN A 226 -30.21 -10.54 20.57
N PHE A 227 -29.40 -10.31 19.52
CA PHE A 227 -29.25 -11.24 18.40
C PHE A 227 -28.56 -12.55 18.81
N GLU A 228 -27.52 -12.48 19.63
CA GLU A 228 -26.82 -13.66 20.18
C GLU A 228 -27.75 -14.53 21.03
N SER A 229 -28.56 -13.91 21.89
CA SER A 229 -29.57 -14.60 22.70
C SER A 229 -30.62 -15.30 21.82
N LEU A 230 -31.06 -14.65 20.75
CA LEU A 230 -32.00 -15.21 19.77
C LEU A 230 -31.42 -16.43 19.05
N ILE A 231 -30.15 -16.38 18.64
CA ILE A 231 -29.45 -17.50 18.02
C ILE A 231 -29.35 -18.68 19.00
N GLN A 232 -28.92 -18.43 20.24
CA GLN A 232 -28.80 -19.49 21.24
C GLN A 232 -30.15 -20.15 21.54
N SER A 233 -31.24 -19.37 21.62
CA SER A 233 -32.59 -19.91 21.81
C SER A 233 -33.03 -20.81 20.65
N LYS A 234 -32.72 -20.42 19.40
CA LYS A 234 -33.04 -21.17 18.18
C LYS A 234 -32.21 -22.45 18.04
N ILE A 235 -30.97 -22.45 18.54
CA ILE A 235 -30.10 -23.63 18.55
C ILE A 235 -30.58 -24.64 19.59
N TYR A 236 -31.02 -24.20 20.77
CA TYR A 236 -31.55 -25.08 21.81
C TYR A 236 -32.90 -25.72 21.45
N GLN A 237 -33.72 -25.07 20.62
CA GLN A 237 -34.98 -25.65 20.14
C GLN A 237 -34.82 -26.68 19.00
N ARG A 238 -33.59 -26.88 18.49
CA ARG A 238 -33.28 -27.84 17.41
C ARG A 238 -32.59 -29.12 17.88
N LYS A 239 -32.38 -29.29 19.19
CA LYS A 239 -31.95 -30.55 19.83
C LYS A 239 -33.13 -31.16 20.59
#